data_AF-A0A383B9Z6-F1
#
_entry.id   AF-A0A383B9Z6-F1
#
_cell.length_a   1.000
_cell.length_b   1.000
_cell.length_c   1.000
_cell.angle_alpha   90.00
_cell.angle_beta   90.00
_cell.angle_gamma   90.00
#
_symmetry.space_group_name_H-M   'P 1'
#
loop_
_entity.id
_entity.type
_entity.pdbx_description
1 polymer ?
#
loop_
_entity_poly.entity_id
_entity_poly.type
_entity_poly.pdbx_seq_one_letter_code
_entity_poly.pdbx_strand_id
1 'polypeptide(L)'
;FPVGFRVGNKRFMREAAAKNARIEVGLREDSDTGTTTWKRFLKNPDGSFRKTKFVELKEQDIEFQKLWEDSLKRADVLGTPEVKGVKGMTSVEKTPEAMLKGVLRYKHGVSVFRDGTLRWDMVDITMTHFRPCEIGMTISAAHKLGYTHDVFGEPLNDANQTCELRVQDVVLPQNCADNLVKATKFLDDLLVRQYGEDPYYNVESPEDLIGHLGMGIAPHTSGAIVCRIIGFAPVKGHYGHPFFHAA
;
A
#
# COMPACT_ATOMS: atom_id res chain seq x y z
N PHE A 1 -8.72 5.00 -10.40
CA PHE A 1 -9.79 5.89 -10.89
C PHE A 1 -10.01 5.67 -12.38
N PRO A 2 -11.26 5.54 -12.88
CA PRO A 2 -11.53 5.41 -14.31
C PRO A 2 -11.28 6.73 -15.06
N VAL A 3 -10.62 6.68 -16.21
CA VAL A 3 -10.35 7.85 -17.08
C VAL A 3 -11.16 7.82 -18.38
N GLY A 4 -11.96 6.77 -18.57
CA GLY A 4 -12.76 6.56 -19.78
C GLY A 4 -11.94 6.09 -20.98
N PHE A 5 -12.61 6.03 -22.13
CA PHE A 5 -12.03 5.56 -23.41
C PHE A 5 -11.51 6.69 -24.30
N ARG A 6 -11.79 7.96 -23.94
CA ARG A 6 -11.44 9.14 -24.75
C ARG A 6 -10.05 9.71 -24.42
N VAL A 7 -9.24 9.01 -23.64
CA VAL A 7 -7.86 9.38 -23.29
C VAL A 7 -6.85 8.54 -24.06
N GLY A 8 -5.60 9.01 -24.15
CA GLY A 8 -4.53 8.29 -24.83
C GLY A 8 -4.19 6.94 -24.18
N ASN A 9 -3.38 6.14 -24.87
CA ASN A 9 -3.01 4.79 -24.44
C ASN A 9 -2.36 4.73 -23.04
N LYS A 10 -1.70 5.82 -22.62
CA LYS A 10 -1.08 5.93 -21.31
C LYS A 10 -2.09 6.13 -20.17
N ARG A 11 -3.35 6.50 -20.48
CA ARG A 11 -4.48 6.64 -19.53
C ARG A 11 -4.20 7.69 -18.45
N PHE A 12 -3.63 8.82 -18.84
CA PHE A 12 -3.27 9.88 -17.88
C PHE A 12 -4.50 10.62 -17.35
N MET A 13 -4.54 10.84 -16.05
CA MET A 13 -5.61 11.57 -15.38
C MET A 13 -5.73 13.02 -15.87
N ARG A 14 -4.60 13.68 -16.14
CA ARG A 14 -4.59 15.06 -16.68
C ARG A 14 -5.32 15.18 -18.02
N GLU A 15 -5.26 14.16 -18.87
CA GLU A 15 -5.95 14.15 -20.16
C GLU A 15 -7.46 13.99 -19.98
N ALA A 16 -7.89 13.19 -19.00
CA ALA A 16 -9.29 13.07 -18.62
C ALA A 16 -9.82 14.37 -18.01
N ALA A 17 -9.02 15.03 -17.17
CA ALA A 17 -9.34 16.33 -16.58
C ALA A 17 -9.52 17.41 -17.65
N ALA A 18 -8.57 17.53 -18.59
CA ALA A 18 -8.64 18.52 -19.68
C ALA A 18 -9.86 18.34 -20.61
N LYS A 19 -10.41 17.13 -20.70
CA LYS A 19 -11.60 16.80 -21.50
C LYS A 19 -12.90 16.79 -20.70
N ASN A 20 -12.83 17.14 -19.41
CA ASN A 20 -13.89 16.94 -18.40
C ASN A 20 -14.63 15.60 -18.58
N ALA A 21 -13.87 14.51 -18.54
CA ALA A 21 -14.36 13.19 -18.91
C ALA A 21 -15.56 12.76 -18.02
N ARG A 22 -16.68 12.47 -18.67
CA ARG A 22 -17.79 11.72 -18.06
C ARG A 22 -17.41 10.25 -17.96
N ILE A 23 -17.71 9.66 -16.81
CA ILE A 23 -17.30 8.29 -16.50
C ILE A 23 -18.50 7.47 -16.00
N GLU A 24 -18.49 6.19 -16.33
CA GLU A 24 -19.47 5.23 -15.83
C GLU A 24 -19.08 4.80 -14.41
N VAL A 25 -19.92 5.19 -13.45
CA VAL A 25 -19.75 4.91 -12.02
C VAL A 25 -21.10 4.55 -11.41
N GLY A 26 -21.10 3.94 -10.22
CA GLY A 26 -22.33 3.71 -9.49
C GLY A 26 -23.03 5.02 -9.15
N LEU A 27 -24.26 5.19 -9.64
CA LEU A 27 -25.21 6.18 -9.14
C LEU A 27 -25.70 5.71 -7.78
N ARG A 28 -25.68 6.63 -6.83
CA ARG A 28 -26.03 6.36 -5.43
C ARG A 28 -26.99 7.41 -4.93
N GLU A 29 -27.79 7.03 -3.95
CA GLU A 29 -28.73 7.91 -3.29
C GLU A 29 -28.33 8.05 -1.82
N ASP A 30 -28.37 9.28 -1.33
CA ASP A 30 -28.24 9.56 0.10
C ASP A 30 -29.56 9.27 0.79
N SER A 31 -29.58 8.27 1.68
CA SER A 31 -30.78 7.82 2.37
C SER A 31 -31.46 8.90 3.20
N ASP A 32 -30.71 9.92 3.65
CA ASP A 32 -31.24 10.97 4.53
C ASP A 32 -31.89 12.12 3.75
N THR A 33 -31.38 12.42 2.55
CA THR A 33 -31.81 13.60 1.76
C THR A 33 -32.51 13.25 0.46
N GLY A 34 -32.40 12.01 -0.01
CA GLY A 34 -32.84 11.58 -1.34
C GLY A 34 -32.00 12.16 -2.48
N THR A 35 -30.92 12.88 -2.18
CA THR A 35 -30.05 13.45 -3.21
C THR A 35 -29.17 12.37 -3.84
N THR A 36 -28.92 12.48 -5.14
CA THR A 36 -28.08 11.54 -5.87
C THR A 36 -26.62 11.96 -5.87
N THR A 37 -25.72 10.99 -5.85
CA THR A 37 -24.27 11.18 -5.84
C THR A 37 -23.55 9.97 -6.40
N TRP A 38 -22.29 10.10 -6.77
CA TRP A 38 -21.41 8.98 -7.11
C TRP A 38 -20.57 8.51 -5.91
N LYS A 39 -20.52 9.30 -4.83
CA LYS A 39 -19.70 9.03 -3.64
C LYS A 39 -20.33 7.95 -2.78
N ARG A 40 -19.55 6.92 -2.44
CA ARG A 40 -20.00 5.82 -1.55
C ARG A 40 -20.21 6.27 -0.09
N PHE A 41 -19.43 7.25 0.35
CA PHE A 41 -19.51 7.83 1.68
C PHE A 41 -19.62 9.34 1.58
N LEU A 42 -20.54 9.91 2.34
CA LEU A 42 -20.71 11.35 2.52
C LEU A 42 -20.28 11.72 3.93
N LYS A 43 -19.56 12.83 4.05
CA LYS A 43 -19.11 13.36 5.36
C LYS A 43 -20.21 14.25 5.93
N ASN A 44 -20.61 13.96 7.16
CA ASN A 44 -21.57 14.74 7.92
C ASN A 44 -20.91 16.02 8.51
N PRO A 45 -21.70 17.03 8.90
CA PRO A 45 -21.17 18.24 9.54
C PRO A 45 -20.42 17.96 10.85
N ASP A 46 -20.80 16.91 11.59
CA ASP A 46 -20.16 16.46 12.83
C ASP A 46 -18.84 15.68 12.59
N GLY A 47 -18.45 15.47 11.33
CA GLY A 47 -17.24 14.75 10.95
C GLY A 47 -17.44 13.25 10.71
N SER A 48 -18.57 12.67 11.09
CA SER A 48 -18.90 11.26 10.84
C SER A 48 -19.17 10.99 9.35
N PHE A 49 -19.24 9.73 8.96
CA PHE A 49 -19.53 9.33 7.57
C PHE A 49 -20.82 8.53 7.50
N ARG A 50 -21.69 8.88 6.56
CA ARG A 50 -22.86 8.07 6.20
C ARG A 50 -22.69 7.41 4.84
N LYS A 51 -23.25 6.20 4.71
CA LYS A 51 -23.15 5.36 3.53
C LYS A 51 -24.33 5.61 2.61
N THR A 52 -24.05 5.78 1.31
CA THR A 52 -25.08 5.94 0.29
C THR A 52 -25.53 4.60 -0.27
N LYS A 53 -26.78 4.52 -0.73
CA LYS A 53 -27.39 3.33 -1.32
C LYS A 53 -27.05 3.27 -2.80
N PHE A 54 -26.54 2.14 -3.27
CA PHE A 54 -26.33 1.91 -4.71
C PHE A 54 -27.68 1.80 -5.43
N VAL A 55 -27.80 2.48 -6.57
CA VAL A 55 -29.02 2.49 -7.40
C VAL A 55 -28.76 1.73 -8.70
N GLU A 56 -27.88 2.26 -9.56
CA GLU A 56 -27.57 1.69 -10.87
C GLU A 56 -26.18 2.13 -11.33
N LEU A 57 -25.69 1.58 -12.45
CA LEU A 57 -24.51 2.10 -13.14
C LEU A 57 -24.95 3.16 -14.15
N LYS A 58 -24.32 4.34 -14.11
CA LYS A 58 -24.68 5.47 -14.98
C LYS A 58 -23.45 6.29 -15.36
N GLU A 59 -23.43 6.78 -16.59
CA GLU A 59 -22.43 7.77 -17.03
C GLU A 59 -22.75 9.15 -16.43
N GLN A 60 -21.89 9.59 -15.52
CA GLN A 60 -22.08 10.80 -14.72
C GLN A 60 -20.95 11.79 -14.97
N ASP A 61 -21.28 13.09 -14.91
CA ASP A 61 -20.27 14.12 -14.72
C ASP A 61 -19.94 14.17 -13.22
N ILE A 62 -18.66 14.04 -12.91
CA ILE A 62 -18.14 13.97 -11.54
C ILE A 62 -17.32 15.20 -11.18
N GLU A 63 -17.36 16.25 -12.00
CA GLU A 63 -16.48 17.41 -11.91
C GLU A 63 -15.00 16.97 -11.96
N PHE A 64 -14.62 16.19 -12.98
CA PHE A 64 -13.31 15.51 -13.03
C PHE A 64 -12.16 16.50 -12.88
N GLN A 65 -12.22 17.63 -13.59
CA GLN A 65 -11.18 18.67 -13.53
C GLN A 65 -10.98 19.20 -12.12
N LYS A 66 -12.08 19.53 -11.42
CA LYS A 66 -12.04 20.03 -10.05
C LYS A 66 -11.46 18.99 -9.09
N LEU A 67 -11.88 17.72 -9.19
CA LEU A 67 -11.32 16.63 -8.39
C LEU A 67 -9.81 16.46 -8.60
N TRP A 68 -9.35 16.65 -9.84
CA TRP A 68 -7.95 16.57 -10.21
C TRP A 68 -7.14 17.71 -9.61
N GLU A 69 -7.58 18.95 -9.80
CA GLU A 69 -6.93 20.16 -9.24
C GLU A 69 -6.88 20.12 -7.71
N ASP A 70 -8.00 19.77 -7.06
CA ASP A 70 -8.07 19.60 -5.60
C ASP A 70 -7.10 18.51 -5.11
N SER A 71 -6.98 17.40 -5.84
CA SER A 71 -6.07 16.31 -5.49
C SER A 71 -4.60 16.71 -5.63
N LEU A 72 -4.24 17.46 -6.68
CA LEU A 72 -2.88 17.99 -6.85
C LEU A 72 -2.52 18.96 -5.73
N LYS A 73 -3.42 19.90 -5.42
CA LYS A 73 -3.24 20.87 -4.34
C LYS A 73 -3.06 20.19 -2.98
N ARG A 74 -3.93 19.23 -2.66
CA ARG A 74 -3.85 18.48 -1.38
C ARG A 74 -2.62 17.60 -1.28
N ALA A 75 -2.11 17.07 -2.40
CA ALA A 75 -0.88 16.27 -2.43
C ALA A 75 0.40 17.12 -2.41
N ASP A 76 0.29 18.44 -2.61
CA ASP A 76 1.42 19.34 -2.86
C ASP A 76 2.25 18.89 -4.06
N VAL A 77 1.58 18.62 -5.18
CA VAL A 77 2.20 18.20 -6.45
C VAL A 77 1.99 19.28 -7.50
N LEU A 78 3.09 19.83 -8.00
CA LEU A 78 3.11 20.86 -9.03
C LEU A 78 3.41 20.28 -10.42
N GLY A 79 3.14 21.07 -11.46
CA GLY A 79 3.45 20.72 -12.84
C GLY A 79 2.44 19.77 -13.49
N THR A 80 2.92 18.89 -14.37
CA THR A 80 2.09 18.01 -15.21
C THR A 80 2.30 16.53 -14.88
N PRO A 81 1.95 16.07 -13.66
CA PRO A 81 2.29 14.73 -13.21
C PRO A 81 1.64 13.64 -14.07
N GLU A 82 2.39 12.57 -14.30
CA GLU A 82 2.01 11.44 -15.16
C GLU A 82 1.19 10.37 -14.40
N VAL A 83 0.16 10.81 -13.68
CA VAL A 83 -0.70 9.91 -12.89
C VAL A 83 -1.58 9.09 -13.82
N LYS A 84 -1.47 7.76 -13.73
CA LYS A 84 -2.23 6.81 -14.55
C LYS A 84 -3.53 6.39 -13.86
N GLY A 85 -4.62 6.35 -14.64
CA GLY A 85 -5.88 5.73 -14.25
C GLY A 85 -6.12 4.39 -14.94
N VAL A 86 -7.36 3.89 -14.81
CA VAL A 86 -7.84 2.70 -15.52
C VAL A 86 -8.84 3.12 -16.61
N LYS A 87 -8.96 2.38 -17.72
CA LYS A 87 -9.93 2.76 -18.78
C LYS A 87 -11.37 2.73 -18.25
N GLY A 88 -11.69 1.70 -17.48
CA GLY A 88 -12.97 1.52 -16.80
C GLY A 88 -12.78 0.62 -15.59
N MET A 89 -13.77 0.59 -14.71
CA MET A 89 -13.75 -0.27 -13.54
C MET A 89 -14.36 -1.63 -13.85
N THR A 90 -13.77 -2.68 -13.28
CA THR A 90 -14.26 -4.06 -13.35
C THR A 90 -15.00 -4.49 -12.08
N SER A 91 -15.00 -3.66 -11.03
CA SER A 91 -15.75 -3.89 -9.79
C SER A 91 -17.25 -3.77 -10.04
N VAL A 92 -18.06 -4.60 -9.37
CA VAL A 92 -19.53 -4.65 -9.52
C VAL A 92 -20.19 -3.28 -9.42
N GLU A 93 -19.96 -2.55 -8.33
CA GLU A 93 -20.58 -1.22 -8.12
C GLU A 93 -19.82 -0.06 -8.79
N LYS A 94 -18.75 -0.34 -9.54
CA LYS A 94 -17.88 0.68 -10.19
C LYS A 94 -17.64 1.89 -9.27
N THR A 95 -17.12 1.62 -8.06
CA THR A 95 -16.80 2.66 -7.08
C THR A 95 -15.35 3.04 -7.21
N PRO A 96 -15.02 4.26 -7.67
CA PRO A 96 -13.63 4.65 -7.85
C PRO A 96 -12.96 4.89 -6.50
N GLU A 97 -11.69 4.47 -6.40
CA GLU A 97 -10.80 4.92 -5.33
C GLU A 97 -10.63 6.45 -5.37
N ALA A 98 -10.41 7.12 -4.22
CA ALA A 98 -10.16 8.54 -4.16
C ALA A 98 -8.97 8.97 -5.06
N MET A 99 -9.16 10.02 -5.86
CA MET A 99 -8.15 10.52 -6.81
C MET A 99 -6.86 10.96 -6.12
N LEU A 100 -6.96 11.57 -4.93
CA LEU A 100 -5.81 11.95 -4.10
C LEU A 100 -4.86 10.77 -3.84
N LYS A 101 -5.38 9.56 -3.60
CA LYS A 101 -4.53 8.38 -3.41
C LYS A 101 -3.67 8.11 -4.64
N GLY A 102 -4.21 8.28 -5.84
CA GLY A 102 -3.46 8.15 -7.09
C GLY A 102 -2.33 9.18 -7.23
N VAL A 103 -2.58 10.43 -6.85
CA VAL A 103 -1.58 11.51 -6.87
C VAL A 103 -0.48 11.27 -5.84
N LEU A 104 -0.84 10.88 -4.61
CA LEU A 104 0.14 10.56 -3.57
C LEU A 104 1.00 9.34 -3.95
N ARG A 105 0.40 8.31 -4.55
CA ARG A 105 1.18 7.17 -5.08
C ARG A 105 2.18 7.60 -6.14
N TYR A 106 1.80 8.51 -7.03
CA TYR A 106 2.73 9.10 -8.01
C TYR A 106 3.85 9.89 -7.33
N LYS A 107 3.52 10.73 -6.35
CA LYS A 107 4.50 11.53 -5.58
C LYS A 107 5.60 10.65 -4.97
N HIS A 108 5.22 9.50 -4.42
CA HIS A 108 6.14 8.57 -3.78
C HIS A 108 6.68 7.47 -4.71
N GLY A 109 6.26 7.45 -5.98
CA GLY A 109 6.74 6.47 -6.95
C GLY A 109 6.28 5.03 -6.69
N VAL A 110 5.11 4.83 -6.07
CA VAL A 110 4.55 3.50 -5.78
C VAL A 110 3.37 3.15 -6.69
N SER A 111 3.20 1.86 -6.98
CA SER A 111 2.13 1.36 -7.85
C SER A 111 1.09 0.55 -7.08
N VAL A 112 -0.16 0.59 -7.56
CA VAL A 112 -1.30 -0.06 -6.90
C VAL A 112 -1.70 -1.35 -7.62
N PHE A 113 -2.07 -2.38 -6.86
CA PHE A 113 -2.69 -3.59 -7.37
C PHE A 113 -4.22 -3.42 -7.48
N ARG A 114 -4.92 -4.37 -8.11
CA ARG A 114 -6.35 -4.22 -8.48
C ARG A 114 -7.29 -4.02 -7.29
N ASP A 115 -6.90 -4.47 -6.11
CA ASP A 115 -7.65 -4.38 -4.85
C ASP A 115 -7.29 -3.13 -4.01
N GLY A 116 -6.38 -2.27 -4.49
CA GLY A 116 -5.92 -1.07 -3.79
C GLY A 116 -4.66 -1.25 -2.95
N THR A 117 -4.13 -2.48 -2.84
CA THR A 117 -2.91 -2.79 -2.07
C THR A 117 -1.64 -2.40 -2.81
N LEU A 118 -0.55 -2.23 -2.06
CA LEU A 118 0.82 -2.17 -2.59
C LEU A 118 1.42 -3.56 -2.41
N ARG A 119 1.95 -4.16 -3.47
CA ARG A 119 2.49 -5.52 -3.45
C ARG A 119 3.88 -5.55 -4.05
N TRP A 120 4.69 -6.47 -3.55
CA TRP A 120 6.01 -6.77 -4.09
C TRP A 120 6.11 -8.27 -4.33
N ASP A 121 6.22 -8.68 -5.59
CA ASP A 121 6.29 -10.08 -5.96
C ASP A 121 7.71 -10.60 -5.74
N MET A 122 7.82 -11.72 -5.02
CA MET A 122 9.11 -12.33 -4.63
C MET A 122 9.02 -13.85 -4.79
N VAL A 123 10.19 -14.48 -4.91
CA VAL A 123 10.32 -15.95 -4.85
C VAL A 123 10.52 -16.36 -3.40
N ASP A 124 9.84 -17.41 -2.98
CA ASP A 124 9.94 -17.99 -1.65
C ASP A 124 11.23 -18.82 -1.51
N ILE A 125 11.99 -18.57 -0.45
CA ILE A 125 13.20 -19.34 -0.12
C ILE A 125 13.09 -19.76 1.35
N THR A 126 13.10 -21.06 1.59
CA THR A 126 12.96 -21.59 2.95
C THR A 126 14.23 -21.38 3.77
N MET A 127 14.06 -20.94 5.01
CA MET A 127 15.15 -20.77 5.97
C MET A 127 14.65 -21.08 7.38
N THR A 128 15.45 -21.80 8.17
CA THR A 128 15.14 -22.09 9.58
C THR A 128 16.13 -21.42 10.53
N HIS A 129 17.27 -20.96 10.03
CA HIS A 129 18.35 -20.39 10.81
C HIS A 129 19.04 -19.26 10.04
N PHE A 130 19.57 -18.28 10.75
CA PHE A 130 20.30 -17.16 10.15
C PHE A 130 21.39 -16.68 11.10
N ARG A 131 22.42 -16.01 10.55
CA ARG A 131 23.33 -15.19 11.36
C ARG A 131 22.95 -13.72 11.25
N PRO A 132 22.87 -12.94 12.34
CA PRO A 132 22.52 -11.52 12.27
C PRO A 132 23.35 -10.72 11.25
N CYS A 133 24.64 -11.03 11.11
CA CYS A 133 25.53 -10.37 10.15
C CYS A 133 25.14 -10.58 8.67
N GLU A 134 24.48 -11.69 8.34
CA GLU A 134 24.07 -12.01 6.95
C GLU A 134 22.85 -11.20 6.49
N ILE A 135 22.06 -10.69 7.43
CA ILE A 135 20.79 -10.02 7.18
C ILE A 135 20.83 -8.52 7.54
N GLY A 136 22.02 -8.01 7.85
CA GLY A 136 22.22 -6.61 8.24
C GLY A 136 21.64 -6.25 9.61
N MET A 137 21.41 -7.23 10.49
CA MET A 137 20.82 -7.00 11.81
C MET A 137 21.90 -6.85 12.89
N THR A 138 21.78 -5.81 13.71
CA THR A 138 22.64 -5.63 14.89
C THR A 138 22.18 -6.52 16.06
N ILE A 139 23.08 -6.86 16.98
CA ILE A 139 22.72 -7.61 18.20
C ILE A 139 21.67 -6.88 19.04
N SER A 140 21.78 -5.55 19.14
CA SER A 140 20.77 -4.74 19.84
C SER A 140 19.38 -4.85 19.19
N ALA A 141 19.30 -4.83 17.85
CA ALA A 141 18.05 -5.04 17.14
C ALA A 141 17.51 -6.46 17.34
N ALA A 142 18.38 -7.48 17.29
CA ALA A 142 18.02 -8.87 17.56
C ALA A 142 17.38 -9.02 18.95
N HIS A 143 18.01 -8.46 19.99
CA HIS A 143 17.51 -8.47 21.37
C HIS A 143 16.16 -7.76 21.49
N LYS A 144 15.98 -6.59 20.86
CA LYS A 144 14.70 -5.87 20.83
C LYS A 144 13.57 -6.69 20.20
N LEU A 145 13.89 -7.51 19.20
CA LEU A 145 12.94 -8.42 18.54
C LEU A 145 12.70 -9.73 19.33
N GLY A 146 13.46 -9.96 20.39
CA GLY A 146 13.36 -11.09 21.31
C GLY A 146 14.34 -12.24 21.04
N TYR A 147 15.27 -12.10 20.10
CA TYR A 147 16.34 -13.06 19.89
C TYR A 147 17.40 -12.87 20.98
N THR A 148 17.41 -13.72 22.00
CA THR A 148 18.29 -13.56 23.18
C THR A 148 19.38 -14.63 23.28
N HIS A 149 19.19 -15.78 22.63
CA HIS A 149 20.12 -16.89 22.64
C HIS A 149 20.29 -17.43 21.22
N ASP A 150 21.43 -18.05 20.97
CA ASP A 150 21.71 -18.78 19.73
C ASP A 150 21.10 -20.19 19.75
N VAL A 151 21.30 -20.95 18.67
CA VAL A 151 20.78 -22.32 18.52
C VAL A 151 21.30 -23.32 19.55
N PHE A 152 22.41 -23.03 20.23
CA PHE A 152 23.00 -23.87 21.25
C PHE A 152 22.55 -23.47 22.67
N GLY A 153 21.75 -22.41 22.79
CA GLY A 153 21.29 -21.87 24.07
C GLY A 153 22.29 -20.91 24.71
N GLU A 154 23.34 -20.50 24.00
CA GLU A 154 24.29 -19.51 24.50
C GLU A 154 23.73 -18.09 24.31
N PRO A 155 23.98 -17.16 25.25
CA PRO A 155 23.55 -15.77 25.08
C PRO A 155 24.05 -15.16 23.77
N LEU A 156 23.15 -14.51 23.03
CA LEU A 156 23.45 -13.92 21.72
C LEU A 156 24.24 -12.61 21.91
N ASN A 157 25.56 -12.66 21.70
CA ASN A 157 26.47 -11.52 21.87
C ASN A 157 27.32 -11.22 20.63
N ASP A 158 27.39 -12.12 19.65
CA ASP A 158 28.17 -11.98 18.42
C ASP A 158 27.26 -12.14 17.19
N ALA A 159 27.39 -11.24 16.21
CA ALA A 159 26.59 -11.26 14.99
C ALA A 159 26.85 -12.47 14.08
N ASN A 160 27.90 -13.24 14.34
CA ASN A 160 28.22 -14.50 13.66
C ASN A 160 27.57 -15.73 14.31
N GLN A 161 26.94 -15.59 15.48
CA GLN A 161 26.17 -16.67 16.08
C GLN A 161 24.93 -16.99 15.24
N THR A 162 24.60 -18.27 15.15
CA THR A 162 23.43 -18.75 14.42
C THR A 162 22.20 -18.68 15.32
N CYS A 163 21.14 -18.01 14.88
CA CYS A 163 19.85 -17.93 15.55
C CYS A 163 18.82 -18.81 14.83
N GLU A 164 17.91 -19.43 15.59
CA GLU A 164 16.71 -20.08 15.02
C GLU A 164 15.70 -19.02 14.58
N LEU A 165 15.23 -19.09 13.34
CA LEU A 165 14.25 -18.16 12.78
C LEU A 165 12.87 -18.41 13.39
N ARG A 166 12.26 -17.36 13.95
CA ARG A 166 10.87 -17.46 14.42
C ARG A 166 9.91 -17.59 13.25
N VAL A 167 8.82 -18.34 13.45
CA VAL A 167 7.91 -18.76 12.38
C VAL A 167 7.42 -17.64 11.46
N GLN A 168 7.07 -16.47 11.99
CA GLN A 168 6.52 -15.35 11.20
C GLN A 168 7.54 -14.24 10.92
N ASP A 169 8.81 -14.45 11.26
CA ASP A 169 9.87 -13.50 10.94
C ASP A 169 10.40 -13.78 9.52
N VAL A 170 10.62 -12.72 8.75
CA VAL A 170 11.06 -12.80 7.35
C VAL A 170 12.25 -11.88 7.08
N VAL A 171 13.11 -12.32 6.15
CA VAL A 171 14.21 -11.52 5.62
C VAL A 171 13.90 -11.18 4.18
N LEU A 172 13.84 -9.89 3.87
CA LEU A 172 13.46 -9.41 2.56
C LEU A 172 14.68 -9.18 1.66
N PRO A 173 14.52 -9.19 0.33
CA PRO A 173 15.62 -8.87 -0.57
C PRO A 173 15.93 -7.36 -0.52
N GLN A 174 17.21 -7.00 -0.55
CA GLN A 174 17.64 -5.57 -0.56
C GLN A 174 17.02 -4.76 -1.70
N ASN A 175 16.72 -5.39 -2.85
CA ASN A 175 16.16 -4.70 -4.01
C ASN A 175 14.72 -4.19 -3.83
N CYS A 176 14.02 -4.60 -2.76
CA CYS A 176 12.67 -4.12 -2.45
C CYS A 176 12.65 -3.04 -1.36
N ALA A 177 13.75 -2.91 -0.60
CA ALA A 177 13.84 -2.07 0.60
C ALA A 177 13.42 -0.62 0.33
N ASP A 178 14.03 0.03 -0.66
CA ASP A 178 13.71 1.42 -1.03
C ASP A 178 12.24 1.61 -1.44
N ASN A 179 11.63 0.58 -2.05
CA ASN A 179 10.24 0.65 -2.46
C ASN A 179 9.29 0.46 -1.27
N LEU A 180 9.67 -0.31 -0.26
CA LEU A 180 8.95 -0.38 1.01
C LEU A 180 9.04 0.94 1.78
N VAL A 181 10.21 1.60 1.81
CA VAL A 181 10.36 2.94 2.38
C VAL A 181 9.47 3.96 1.64
N LYS A 182 9.39 3.90 0.31
CA LYS A 182 8.45 4.74 -0.45
C LYS A 182 6.99 4.42 -0.12
N ALA A 183 6.66 3.16 0.12
CA ALA A 183 5.32 2.72 0.51
C ALA A 183 4.93 3.28 1.89
N THR A 184 5.82 3.25 2.88
CA THR A 184 5.57 3.83 4.20
C THR A 184 5.40 5.34 4.12
N LYS A 185 6.25 6.04 3.37
CA LYS A 185 6.12 7.49 3.11
C LYS A 185 4.78 7.84 2.44
N PHE A 186 4.32 7.03 1.49
CA PHE A 186 2.98 7.16 0.92
C PHE A 186 1.87 6.99 1.95
N LEU A 187 1.97 5.99 2.84
CA LEU A 187 0.96 5.72 3.86
C LEU A 187 0.89 6.85 4.89
N ASP A 188 2.03 7.38 5.32
CA ASP A 188 2.09 8.51 6.25
C ASP A 188 1.50 9.77 5.63
N ASP A 189 1.88 10.12 4.39
CA ASP A 189 1.30 11.26 3.66
C ASP A 189 -0.21 11.07 3.44
N LEU A 190 -0.66 9.82 3.26
CA LEU A 190 -2.07 9.49 3.11
C LEU A 190 -2.85 9.70 4.42
N LEU A 191 -2.30 9.26 5.56
CA LEU A 191 -2.87 9.48 6.90
C LEU A 191 -3.07 10.98 7.13
N VAL A 192 -2.03 11.78 6.92
CA VAL A 192 -2.07 13.23 7.12
C VAL A 192 -3.04 13.91 6.15
N ARG A 193 -2.90 13.68 4.83
CA ARG A 193 -3.57 14.50 3.81
C ARG A 193 -4.99 14.07 3.50
N GLN A 194 -5.29 12.78 3.64
CA GLN A 194 -6.62 12.24 3.36
C GLN A 194 -7.46 12.05 4.62
N TYR A 195 -6.84 11.63 5.72
CA TYR A 195 -7.55 11.25 6.93
C TYR A 195 -7.40 12.28 8.06
N GLY A 196 -6.38 13.15 8.01
CA GLY A 196 -6.14 14.14 9.07
C GLY A 196 -5.55 13.50 10.34
N GLU A 197 -4.89 12.36 10.19
CA GLU A 197 -4.28 11.58 11.26
C GLU A 197 -2.76 11.78 11.27
N ASP A 198 -2.14 11.50 12.42
CA ASP A 198 -0.68 11.53 12.55
C ASP A 198 0.00 10.45 11.67
N PRO A 199 1.23 10.70 11.18
CA PRO A 199 2.00 9.70 10.46
C PRO A 199 2.36 8.51 11.37
N TYR A 200 2.37 7.31 10.83
CA TYR A 200 2.57 6.07 11.60
C TYR A 200 4.00 5.55 11.51
N TYR A 201 4.56 5.44 10.31
CA TYR A 201 5.85 4.77 10.11
C TYR A 201 7.03 5.66 10.46
N ASN A 202 7.07 6.88 9.93
CA ASN A 202 8.20 7.81 10.09
C ASN A 202 9.56 7.17 9.76
N VAL A 203 9.56 6.29 8.76
CA VAL A 203 10.71 5.50 8.29
C VAL A 203 11.53 6.34 7.30
N GLU A 204 12.83 6.45 7.54
CA GLU A 204 13.75 7.17 6.64
C GLU A 204 14.68 6.24 5.87
N SER A 205 15.04 5.10 6.45
CA SER A 205 15.89 4.10 5.81
C SER A 205 15.34 2.67 5.91
N PRO A 206 15.84 1.74 5.08
CA PRO A 206 15.48 0.32 5.18
C PRO A 206 15.60 -0.27 6.58
N GLU A 207 16.61 0.14 7.35
CA GLU A 207 16.87 -0.38 8.69
C GLU A 207 15.73 -0.06 9.67
N ASP A 208 15.04 1.07 9.46
CA ASP A 208 13.88 1.45 10.27
C ASP A 208 12.68 0.52 10.02
N LEU A 209 12.66 -0.24 8.92
CA LEU A 209 11.60 -1.23 8.64
C LEU A 209 11.73 -2.48 9.53
N ILE A 210 12.87 -2.69 10.20
CA ILE A 210 13.08 -3.84 11.08
C ILE A 210 12.09 -3.77 12.25
N GLY A 211 11.29 -4.83 12.40
CA GLY A 211 10.23 -4.94 13.39
C GLY A 211 8.85 -4.52 12.89
N HIS A 212 8.75 -3.82 11.75
CA HIS A 212 7.44 -3.55 11.14
C HIS A 212 6.81 -4.82 10.58
N LEU A 213 5.46 -4.80 10.59
CA LEU A 213 4.66 -5.92 10.13
C LEU A 213 4.34 -5.80 8.64
N GLY A 214 4.28 -6.94 7.97
CA GLY A 214 3.82 -7.10 6.61
C GLY A 214 2.78 -8.21 6.49
N MET A 215 2.32 -8.44 5.26
CA MET A 215 1.41 -9.53 4.93
C MET A 215 2.00 -10.33 3.77
N GLY A 216 2.27 -11.61 3.99
CA GLY A 216 2.54 -12.58 2.93
C GLY A 216 1.24 -13.12 2.37
N ILE A 217 1.09 -13.11 1.05
CA ILE A 217 -0.05 -13.70 0.37
C ILE A 217 0.44 -14.52 -0.82
N ALA A 218 0.18 -15.83 -0.78
CA ALA A 218 0.51 -16.71 -1.88
C ALA A 218 -0.43 -16.47 -3.08
N PRO A 219 0.01 -16.70 -4.32
CA PRO A 219 -0.87 -16.71 -5.48
C PRO A 219 -2.07 -17.64 -5.26
N HIS A 220 -3.22 -17.29 -5.83
CA HIS A 220 -4.46 -18.09 -5.77
C HIS A 220 -5.06 -18.29 -4.37
N THR A 221 -4.52 -17.66 -3.33
CA THR A 221 -5.08 -17.68 -1.98
C THR A 221 -5.76 -16.35 -1.62
N SER A 222 -6.61 -16.38 -0.59
CA SER A 222 -7.26 -15.20 -0.01
C SER A 222 -6.94 -14.98 1.48
N GLY A 223 -6.24 -15.93 2.10
CA GLY A 223 -5.71 -15.80 3.46
C GLY A 223 -4.30 -15.24 3.40
N ALA A 224 -4.06 -14.11 4.07
CA ALA A 224 -2.72 -13.56 4.22
C ALA A 224 -2.16 -13.89 5.59
N ILE A 225 -0.86 -14.17 5.66
CA ILE A 225 -0.15 -14.42 6.91
C ILE A 225 0.60 -13.16 7.30
N VAL A 226 0.38 -12.69 8.53
CA VAL A 226 1.16 -11.58 9.09
C VAL A 226 2.60 -12.04 9.26
N CYS A 227 3.55 -11.21 8.83
CA CYS A 227 4.97 -11.42 9.06
C CYS A 227 5.62 -10.18 9.68
N ARG A 228 6.80 -10.35 10.25
CA ARG A 228 7.63 -9.27 10.79
C ARG A 228 8.97 -9.24 10.08
N ILE A 229 9.36 -8.06 9.61
CA ILE A 229 10.63 -7.87 8.90
C ILE A 229 11.77 -7.90 9.92
N ILE A 230 12.77 -8.76 9.74
CA ILE A 230 13.92 -8.84 10.64
C ILE A 230 15.26 -8.44 10.00
N GLY A 231 15.27 -8.22 8.68
CA GLY A 231 16.47 -7.79 7.99
C GLY A 231 16.33 -7.83 6.48
N PHE A 232 17.42 -7.45 5.80
CA PHE A 232 17.54 -7.43 4.36
C PHE A 232 18.80 -8.16 3.90
N ALA A 233 18.68 -9.00 2.87
CA ALA A 233 19.80 -9.77 2.33
C ALA A 233 19.96 -9.55 0.81
N PRO A 234 21.19 -9.72 0.26
CA PRO A 234 21.45 -9.62 -1.19
C PRO A 234 20.97 -10.87 -1.94
N VAL A 235 19.67 -11.17 -1.84
CA VAL A 235 19.01 -12.34 -2.42
C VAL A 235 17.96 -11.92 -3.46
N LYS A 236 17.56 -12.83 -4.35
CA LYS A 236 16.53 -12.60 -5.39
C LYS A 236 15.11 -13.06 -5.01
N GLY A 237 14.91 -13.39 -3.74
CA GLY A 237 13.65 -13.85 -3.15
C GLY A 237 13.56 -13.34 -1.71
N HIS A 238 12.63 -13.85 -0.92
CA HIS A 238 12.60 -13.59 0.52
C HIS A 238 12.83 -14.89 1.29
N TYR A 239 13.50 -14.78 2.44
CA TYR A 239 13.66 -15.92 3.34
C TYR A 239 12.52 -15.94 4.35
N GLY A 240 11.86 -17.09 4.46
CA GLY A 240 10.82 -17.33 5.44
C GLY A 240 10.90 -18.74 6.02
N HIS A 241 10.32 -18.91 7.21
CA HIS A 241 10.19 -20.22 7.83
C HIS A 241 9.29 -21.13 6.97
N PRO A 242 9.56 -22.44 6.84
CA PRO A 242 8.70 -23.35 6.07
C PRO A 242 7.22 -23.31 6.47
N PHE A 243 6.92 -23.13 7.77
CA PHE A 243 5.54 -22.96 8.24
C PHE A 243 4.87 -21.67 7.76
N PHE A 244 5.62 -20.58 7.57
CA PHE A 244 5.07 -19.34 7.00
C PHE A 244 4.66 -19.53 5.54
N HIS A 245 5.47 -20.23 4.76
CA HIS A 245 5.17 -20.49 3.35
C HIS A 245 4.03 -21.50 3.15
N ALA A 246 3.84 -22.41 4.10
CA ALA A 246 2.83 -23.47 4.01
C ALA A 246 1.44 -23.07 4.56
N ALA A 247 1.36 -22.08 5.44
CA ALA A 247 0.13 -21.62 6.09
C ALA A 247 -0.75 -20.78 5.14
#